data_AF-A0A258N0S1-F1
#
_entry.id   AF-A0A258N0S1-F1
#
_cell.length_a   1.000
_cell.length_b   1.000
_cell.length_c   1.000
_cell.angle_alpha   90.00
_cell.angle_beta   90.00
_cell.angle_gamma   90.00
#
_symmetry.space_group_name_H-M   'P 1'
#
loop_
_entity.id
_entity.type
_entity.pdbx_description
1 polymer ?
#
loop_
_entity_poly.entity_id
_entity_poly.type
_entity_poly.pdbx_seq_one_letter_code
_entity_poly.pdbx_strand_id
1 'polypeptide(L)'
;MSSMRTIFKSLVFFGGIVCTFIYLYSCLTPYISPIDWHYLSFAALFFPILLVAMLGWTIIAIIWFRKYSPVFVICLALGYQNIISVFAFHPGKDFQANKDSGVIRVLSWNVANFHTNEKDKDPKALDMIQFMQAQKPDIICLQDFSELHWGKFGPTIDSIKSFTGLPYHFFSEADANYGVIIFSRWPFLNRQSVPFTNINLTESLQYADIQTPNQVLRVYNTHLASMNIHVEVMEETHVNQLKFLDRNKEILMKKDKLYRMAFFDRLHVQQAQMVKRSLDSAKLPFVFTADLNAVPSSFVYQHLSKGLNDAFLKQGFGFGRTYDSLSPTLRIDVVLTSKDISTKQIKTPRIHESDHLPIITDIYLKP
;
A
#
# COMPACT_ATOMS: atom_id res chain seq x y z
N MET A 1 52.83 3.35 10.23
CA MET A 1 51.59 4.09 9.86
C MET A 1 51.08 3.75 8.44
N SER A 2 51.92 3.52 7.43
CA SER A 2 51.48 3.19 6.06
C SER A 2 50.73 1.84 5.92
N SER A 3 51.15 0.81 6.65
CA SER A 3 50.51 -0.51 6.65
C SER A 3 49.07 -0.45 7.18
N MET A 4 48.85 0.22 8.33
CA MET A 4 47.52 0.38 8.94
C MET A 4 46.54 1.14 8.03
N ARG A 5 47.01 2.19 7.33
CA ARG A 5 46.19 2.94 6.35
C ARG A 5 45.81 2.07 5.15
N THR A 6 46.69 1.18 4.71
CA THR A 6 46.45 0.28 3.57
C THR A 6 45.47 -0.83 3.94
N ILE A 7 45.62 -1.41 5.14
CA ILE A 7 44.67 -2.38 5.70
C ILE A 7 43.29 -1.76 5.82
N PHE A 8 43.19 -0.56 6.41
CA PHE A 8 41.92 0.15 6.54
C PHE A 8 41.22 0.39 5.19
N LYS A 9 41.96 0.89 4.18
CA LYS A 9 41.40 1.06 2.82
C LYS A 9 40.91 -0.25 2.21
N SER A 10 41.64 -1.34 2.44
CA SER A 10 41.26 -2.67 1.92
C SER A 10 39.98 -3.18 2.59
N LEU A 11 39.84 -2.99 3.90
CA LEU A 11 38.63 -3.34 4.65
C LEU A 11 37.41 -2.53 4.19
N VAL A 12 37.58 -1.21 4.00
CA VAL A 12 36.53 -0.33 3.47
C VAL A 12 36.10 -0.78 2.07
N PHE A 13 37.06 -1.11 1.21
CA PHE A 13 36.77 -1.59 -0.14
C PHE A 13 36.03 -2.94 -0.13
N PHE A 14 36.46 -3.88 0.71
CA PHE A 14 35.78 -5.16 0.88
C PHE A 14 34.34 -4.99 1.40
N GLY A 15 34.13 -4.15 2.42
CA GLY A 15 32.79 -3.83 2.92
C GLY A 15 31.89 -3.21 1.85
N GLY A 16 32.47 -2.36 0.99
CA GLY A 16 31.78 -1.79 -0.17
C GLY A 16 31.37 -2.82 -1.23
N ILE A 17 32.21 -3.81 -1.50
CA ILE A 17 31.87 -4.94 -2.38
C ILE A 17 30.69 -5.72 -1.80
N VAL A 18 30.72 -6.05 -0.51
CA VAL A 18 29.61 -6.75 0.17
C VAL A 18 28.31 -5.94 0.09
N CYS A 19 28.38 -4.63 0.37
CA CYS A 19 27.25 -3.71 0.21
C CYS A 19 26.68 -3.75 -1.21
N THR A 20 27.55 -3.74 -2.22
CA THR A 20 27.16 -3.81 -3.64
C THR A 20 26.43 -5.11 -3.96
N PHE A 21 26.92 -6.26 -3.48
CA PHE A 21 26.24 -7.54 -3.70
C PHE A 21 24.85 -7.62 -3.05
N ILE A 22 24.72 -7.14 -1.81
CA ILE A 22 23.42 -7.11 -1.11
C ILE A 22 22.45 -6.17 -1.84
N TYR A 23 22.93 -5.02 -2.30
CA TYR A 23 22.13 -4.10 -3.13
C TYR A 23 21.68 -4.76 -4.43
N LEU A 24 22.58 -5.39 -5.18
CA LEU A 24 22.24 -6.07 -6.44
C LEU A 24 21.27 -7.22 -6.21
N TYR A 25 21.41 -7.98 -5.13
CA TYR A 25 20.43 -9.00 -4.74
C TYR A 25 19.05 -8.37 -4.54
N SER A 26 18.95 -7.25 -3.83
CA SER A 26 17.67 -6.54 -3.66
C SER A 26 17.08 -6.00 -4.98
N CYS A 27 17.90 -5.72 -5.99
CA CYS A 27 17.42 -5.29 -7.32
C CYS A 27 16.72 -6.41 -8.11
N LEU A 28 16.85 -7.66 -7.69
CA LEU A 28 16.17 -8.80 -8.32
C LEU A 28 14.72 -8.97 -7.84
N THR A 29 14.34 -8.32 -6.74
CA THR A 29 13.02 -8.46 -6.09
C THR A 29 11.80 -8.13 -6.96
N PRO A 30 11.86 -7.20 -7.93
CA PRO A 30 10.76 -6.96 -8.88
C PRO A 30 10.47 -8.14 -9.82
N TYR A 31 11.47 -8.99 -10.06
CA TYR A 31 11.48 -9.93 -11.19
C TYR A 31 11.26 -11.38 -10.77
N ILE A 32 11.63 -11.73 -9.54
CA ILE A 32 11.58 -13.10 -9.03
C ILE A 32 10.42 -13.23 -8.04
N SER A 33 9.53 -14.20 -8.29
CA SER A 33 8.37 -14.41 -7.44
C SER A 33 8.79 -14.97 -6.07
N PRO A 34 8.17 -14.51 -4.96
CA PRO A 34 8.28 -15.18 -3.65
C PRO A 34 7.88 -16.66 -3.66
N ILE A 35 7.07 -17.09 -4.64
CA ILE A 35 6.72 -18.51 -4.83
C ILE A 35 7.97 -19.33 -5.17
N ASP A 36 8.85 -18.79 -6.02
CA ASP A 36 10.07 -19.46 -6.47
C ASP A 36 11.20 -19.28 -5.44
N TRP A 37 11.34 -18.07 -4.88
CA TRP A 37 12.40 -17.74 -3.92
C TRP A 37 11.93 -16.70 -2.89
N HIS A 38 11.46 -17.18 -1.73
CA HIS A 38 10.93 -16.31 -0.67
C HIS A 38 12.00 -15.54 0.12
N TYR A 39 13.25 -16.04 0.25
CA TYR A 39 14.29 -15.27 0.96
C TYR A 39 14.68 -13.96 0.26
N LEU A 40 14.33 -13.81 -1.01
CA LEU A 40 14.62 -12.64 -1.81
C LEU A 40 13.61 -11.54 -1.55
N SER A 41 12.34 -11.87 -1.33
CA SER A 41 11.28 -10.88 -1.11
C SER A 41 11.55 -9.99 0.10
N PHE A 42 12.19 -10.51 1.15
CA PHE A 42 12.60 -9.71 2.32
C PHE A 42 13.58 -8.59 1.98
N ALA A 43 14.42 -8.76 0.95
CA ALA A 43 15.32 -7.70 0.51
C ALA A 43 14.58 -6.49 -0.07
N ALA A 44 13.32 -6.67 -0.52
CA ALA A 44 12.50 -5.57 -1.04
C ALA A 44 12.19 -4.55 0.05
N LEU A 45 11.88 -5.01 1.27
CA LEU A 45 11.58 -4.16 2.42
C LEU A 45 12.75 -3.23 2.79
N PHE A 46 13.99 -3.75 2.69
CA PHE A 46 15.20 -3.00 3.02
C PHE A 46 15.76 -2.17 1.86
N PHE A 47 15.17 -2.24 0.66
CA PHE A 47 15.69 -1.57 -0.53
C PHE A 47 15.99 -0.07 -0.33
N PRO A 48 15.13 0.76 0.31
CA PRO A 48 15.46 2.17 0.54
C PRO A 48 16.75 2.38 1.33
N ILE A 49 17.00 1.56 2.36
CA ILE A 49 18.20 1.63 3.19
C ILE A 49 19.43 1.17 2.39
N LEU A 50 19.28 0.08 1.63
CA LEU A 50 20.33 -0.44 0.74
C LEU A 50 20.70 0.56 -0.36
N LEU A 51 19.72 1.31 -0.89
CA LEU A 51 19.96 2.37 -1.86
C LEU A 51 20.81 3.50 -1.25
N VAL A 52 20.47 3.97 -0.04
CA VAL A 52 21.26 5.00 0.65
C VAL A 52 22.69 4.50 0.94
N ALA A 53 22.83 3.26 1.40
CA ALA A 53 24.14 2.64 1.62
C ALA A 53 24.95 2.53 0.32
N MET A 54 24.31 2.14 -0.79
CA MET A 54 24.94 2.03 -2.10
C MET A 54 25.33 3.39 -2.67
N LEU A 55 24.52 4.44 -2.47
CA LEU A 55 24.85 5.82 -2.82
C LEU A 55 26.07 6.31 -2.04
N GLY A 56 26.08 6.13 -0.71
CA GLY A 56 27.22 6.47 0.14
C GLY A 56 28.49 5.72 -0.26
N TRP A 57 28.37 4.42 -0.53
CA TRP A 57 29.49 3.60 -1.02
C TRP A 57 30.02 4.11 -2.37
N THR A 58 29.13 4.44 -3.31
CA THR A 58 29.51 4.96 -4.63
C THR A 58 30.27 6.28 -4.49
N ILE A 59 29.84 7.18 -3.59
CA ILE A 59 30.55 8.43 -3.30
C ILE A 59 31.95 8.14 -2.73
N ILE A 60 32.06 7.25 -1.74
CA ILE A 60 33.36 6.85 -1.17
C ILE A 60 34.28 6.27 -2.26
N ALA A 61 33.75 5.42 -3.15
CA ALA A 61 34.48 4.86 -4.27
C ALA A 61 35.00 5.94 -5.23
N ILE A 62 34.19 6.95 -5.55
CA ILE A 62 34.59 8.08 -6.41
C ILE A 62 35.71 8.91 -5.77
N ILE A 63 35.73 9.06 -4.45
CA ILE A 63 36.75 9.89 -3.77
C ILE A 63 38.03 9.08 -3.52
N TRP A 64 37.92 7.85 -3.02
CA TRP A 64 39.06 7.07 -2.51
C TRP A 64 39.56 5.99 -3.49
N PHE A 65 38.71 5.53 -4.41
CA PHE A 65 38.95 4.37 -5.29
C PHE A 65 38.61 4.67 -6.76
N ARG A 66 38.93 5.89 -7.23
CA ARG A 66 38.58 6.45 -8.56
C ARG A 66 38.70 5.49 -9.75
N LYS A 67 39.75 4.66 -9.78
CA LYS A 67 39.97 3.69 -10.86
C LYS A 67 38.83 2.67 -10.99
N TYR A 68 38.22 2.29 -9.86
CA TYR A 68 37.19 1.25 -9.79
C TYR A 68 35.77 1.84 -9.69
N SER A 69 35.62 3.14 -9.41
CA SER A 69 34.32 3.78 -9.18
C SER A 69 33.30 3.62 -10.32
N PRO A 70 33.66 3.55 -11.62
CA PRO A 70 32.67 3.33 -12.68
C PRO A 70 31.86 2.04 -12.51
N VAL A 71 32.45 0.98 -11.96
CA VAL A 71 31.75 -0.29 -11.71
C VAL A 71 30.60 -0.08 -10.73
N PHE A 72 30.83 0.65 -9.64
CA PHE A 72 29.79 0.89 -8.64
C PHE A 72 28.69 1.83 -9.14
N VAL A 73 29.02 2.78 -10.03
CA VAL A 73 28.01 3.60 -10.71
C VAL A 73 27.12 2.74 -11.61
N ILE A 74 27.70 1.79 -12.35
CA ILE A 74 26.93 0.84 -13.15
C ILE A 74 26.05 -0.03 -12.24
N CYS A 75 26.61 -0.57 -11.15
CA CYS A 75 25.83 -1.37 -10.19
C CYS A 75 24.65 -0.58 -9.62
N LEU A 76 24.84 0.68 -9.24
CA LEU A 76 23.77 1.57 -8.78
C LEU A 76 22.70 1.78 -9.87
N ALA A 77 23.11 1.95 -11.13
CA ALA A 77 22.18 2.11 -12.25
C ALA A 77 21.34 0.85 -12.52
N LEU A 78 21.84 -0.36 -12.21
CA LEU A 78 21.07 -1.60 -12.35
C LEU A 78 19.82 -1.64 -11.46
N GLY A 79 19.79 -0.90 -10.35
CA GLY A 79 18.59 -0.79 -9.51
C GLY A 79 17.58 0.24 -9.99
N TYR A 80 17.70 0.76 -11.21
CA TYR A 80 16.81 1.79 -11.77
C TYR A 80 15.32 1.47 -11.58
N GLN A 81 14.88 0.25 -11.89
CA GLN A 81 13.47 -0.15 -11.76
C GLN A 81 12.97 -0.01 -10.31
N ASN A 82 13.75 -0.47 -9.33
CA ASN A 82 13.41 -0.34 -7.92
C ASN A 82 13.39 1.14 -7.50
N ILE A 83 14.36 1.95 -7.94
CA ILE A 83 14.44 3.38 -7.63
C ILE A 83 13.20 4.12 -8.10
N ILE A 84 12.80 3.98 -9.38
CA ILE A 84 11.65 4.69 -9.94
C ILE A 84 10.31 4.21 -9.38
N SER A 85 10.29 3.04 -8.74
CA SER A 85 9.08 2.48 -8.11
C SER A 85 8.91 2.95 -6.67
N VAL A 86 10.04 3.16 -5.98
CA VAL A 86 10.10 3.51 -4.57
C VAL A 86 10.13 5.02 -4.35
N PHE A 87 10.73 5.79 -5.25
CA PHE A 87 10.91 7.24 -5.09
C PHE A 87 10.19 8.02 -6.20
N ALA A 88 9.36 8.98 -5.80
CA ALA A 88 8.71 9.91 -6.72
C ALA A 88 9.53 11.21 -6.87
N PHE A 89 9.71 11.66 -8.11
CA PHE A 89 10.60 12.77 -8.46
C PHE A 89 9.86 14.09 -8.79
N HIS A 90 8.64 14.27 -8.28
CA HIS A 90 7.83 15.46 -8.54
C HIS A 90 7.73 16.31 -7.27
N PRO A 91 8.76 17.13 -6.93
CA PRO A 91 8.66 18.06 -5.81
C PRO A 91 7.41 18.92 -6.00
N GLY A 92 6.44 18.70 -5.12
CA GLY A 92 5.07 19.16 -5.31
C GLY A 92 4.89 20.64 -5.02
N LYS A 93 3.83 21.19 -5.62
CA LYS A 93 3.16 22.41 -5.16
C LYS A 93 2.21 22.01 -4.02
N ASP A 94 1.82 22.98 -3.19
CA ASP A 94 0.85 22.72 -2.11
C ASP A 94 -0.46 22.15 -2.66
N PHE A 95 -1.00 21.16 -1.96
CA PHE A 95 -2.26 20.52 -2.33
C PHE A 95 -3.40 21.54 -2.26
N GLN A 96 -4.15 21.66 -3.36
CA GLN A 96 -5.26 22.58 -3.48
C GLN A 96 -6.55 21.93 -2.95
N ALA A 97 -7.11 22.50 -1.89
CA ALA A 97 -8.33 22.00 -1.27
C ALA A 97 -9.53 22.07 -2.23
N ASN A 98 -9.61 23.14 -3.02
CA ASN A 98 -10.57 23.27 -4.11
C ASN A 98 -10.03 22.57 -5.36
N LYS A 99 -10.87 21.73 -5.97
CA LYS A 99 -10.55 20.99 -7.19
C LYS A 99 -11.26 21.63 -8.38
N ASP A 100 -10.64 21.55 -9.55
CA ASP A 100 -11.20 22.08 -10.80
C ASP A 100 -12.47 21.31 -11.23
N SER A 101 -13.25 21.91 -12.13
CA SER A 101 -14.42 21.25 -12.72
C SER A 101 -14.02 19.96 -13.45
N GLY A 102 -14.81 18.89 -13.27
CA GLY A 102 -14.55 17.58 -13.86
C GLY A 102 -13.45 16.75 -13.16
N VAL A 103 -12.78 17.29 -12.13
CA VAL A 103 -11.85 16.53 -11.29
C VAL A 103 -12.64 15.72 -10.25
N ILE A 104 -12.24 14.47 -10.08
CA ILE A 104 -12.79 13.54 -9.09
C ILE A 104 -11.75 13.35 -7.99
N ARG A 105 -12.15 13.48 -6.73
CA ARG A 105 -11.34 13.27 -5.54
C ARG A 105 -11.68 11.91 -4.95
N VAL A 106 -10.68 11.03 -4.94
CA VAL A 106 -10.72 9.70 -4.35
C VAL A 106 -9.94 9.73 -3.04
N LEU A 107 -10.57 9.30 -1.95
CA LEU A 107 -9.92 9.04 -0.66
C LEU A 107 -9.80 7.52 -0.49
N SER A 108 -8.59 7.01 -0.29
CA SER A 108 -8.35 5.62 0.10
C SER A 108 -7.76 5.57 1.50
N TRP A 109 -8.25 4.68 2.36
CA TRP A 109 -7.71 4.54 3.70
C TRP A 109 -7.97 3.17 4.31
N ASN A 110 -6.91 2.48 4.75
CA ASN A 110 -7.03 1.38 5.69
C ASN A 110 -7.37 1.97 7.08
N VAL A 111 -8.52 1.59 7.60
CA VAL A 111 -9.12 2.17 8.80
C VAL A 111 -8.94 1.31 10.05
N ALA A 112 -8.09 0.28 10.00
CA ALA A 112 -7.70 -0.57 11.13
C ALA A 112 -8.92 -1.07 11.93
N ASN A 113 -9.77 -1.86 11.26
CA ASN A 113 -11.08 -2.34 11.70
C ASN A 113 -12.13 -1.26 11.98
N PHE A 114 -11.81 0.02 11.79
CA PHE A 114 -12.67 1.14 12.19
C PHE A 114 -13.11 1.00 13.66
N HIS A 115 -12.22 0.49 14.53
CA HIS A 115 -12.57 0.21 15.91
C HIS A 115 -12.82 1.49 16.73
N THR A 116 -13.90 1.45 17.51
CA THR A 116 -14.11 2.29 18.69
C THR A 116 -14.04 1.38 19.90
N ASN A 117 -13.15 1.64 20.86
CA ASN A 117 -13.16 0.87 22.08
C ASN A 117 -14.43 1.26 22.87
N GLU A 118 -15.43 0.39 23.02
CA GLU A 118 -16.65 0.74 23.80
C GLU A 118 -16.35 1.13 25.25
N LYS A 119 -15.21 0.69 25.79
CA LYS A 119 -14.74 1.02 27.14
C LYS A 119 -14.03 2.36 27.23
N ASP A 120 -13.46 2.84 26.13
CA ASP A 120 -12.80 4.14 26.07
C ASP A 120 -13.75 5.11 25.39
N LYS A 121 -13.86 6.33 25.91
CA LYS A 121 -14.62 7.40 25.28
C LYS A 121 -13.88 7.91 24.03
N ASP A 122 -13.44 7.01 23.16
CA ASP A 122 -12.45 7.28 22.12
C ASP A 122 -13.09 8.06 20.96
N PRO A 123 -12.70 9.34 20.74
CA PRO A 123 -13.22 10.16 19.64
C PRO A 123 -12.68 9.69 18.27
N LYS A 124 -11.76 8.72 18.22
CA LYS A 124 -11.05 8.27 17.01
C LYS A 124 -11.94 8.07 15.78
N ALA A 125 -13.00 7.27 15.87
CA ALA A 125 -13.91 7.06 14.74
C ALA A 125 -14.60 8.34 14.27
N LEU A 126 -14.99 9.21 15.21
CA LEU A 126 -15.58 10.50 14.87
C LEU A 126 -14.54 11.41 14.21
N ASP A 127 -13.30 11.42 14.70
CA ASP A 127 -12.19 12.19 14.13
C ASP A 127 -11.85 11.70 12.71
N MET A 128 -11.88 10.38 12.48
CA MET A 128 -11.76 9.78 11.14
C MET A 128 -12.88 10.27 10.22
N ILE A 129 -14.14 10.26 10.67
CA ILE A 129 -15.29 10.72 9.89
C ILE A 129 -15.19 12.22 9.59
N GLN A 130 -14.87 13.03 10.61
CA GLN A 130 -14.71 14.48 10.46
C GLN A 130 -13.55 14.79 9.51
N PHE A 131 -12.46 14.02 9.58
CA PHE A 131 -11.37 14.12 8.63
C PHE A 131 -11.85 13.81 7.20
N MET A 132 -12.55 12.69 6.98
CA MET A 132 -13.10 12.33 5.67
C MET A 132 -14.02 13.43 5.13
N GLN A 133 -14.91 13.96 5.97
CA GLN A 133 -15.80 15.08 5.62
C GLN A 133 -14.99 16.32 5.21
N ALA A 134 -13.97 16.70 5.97
CA ALA A 134 -13.13 17.86 5.69
C ALA A 134 -12.38 17.77 4.36
N GLN A 135 -12.06 16.55 3.88
CA GLN A 135 -11.40 16.37 2.59
C GLN A 135 -12.33 16.56 1.38
N LYS A 136 -13.66 16.55 1.60
CA LYS A 136 -14.70 16.67 0.56
C LYS A 136 -14.51 15.70 -0.62
N PRO A 137 -14.31 14.39 -0.39
CA PRO A 137 -14.15 13.42 -1.46
C PRO A 137 -15.43 13.29 -2.30
N ASP A 138 -15.30 12.77 -3.52
CA ASP A 138 -16.46 12.27 -4.27
C ASP A 138 -16.61 10.76 -4.12
N ILE A 139 -15.49 10.07 -3.86
CA ILE A 139 -15.41 8.61 -3.71
C ILE A 139 -14.51 8.32 -2.51
N ILE A 140 -14.94 7.42 -1.64
CA ILE A 140 -14.16 6.92 -0.50
C ILE A 140 -14.03 5.41 -0.64
N CYS A 141 -12.80 4.90 -0.54
CA CYS A 141 -12.49 3.48 -0.50
C CYS A 141 -11.85 3.16 0.86
N LEU A 142 -12.51 2.34 1.69
CA LEU A 142 -11.95 1.93 2.98
C LEU A 142 -11.55 0.45 2.95
N GLN A 143 -10.43 0.14 3.57
CA GLN A 143 -9.88 -1.21 3.78
C GLN A 143 -9.87 -1.56 5.26
N ASP A 144 -9.91 -2.83 5.62
CA ASP A 144 -9.96 -3.26 7.03
C ASP A 144 -11.13 -2.56 7.76
N PHE A 145 -12.32 -2.60 7.16
CA PHE A 145 -13.50 -1.87 7.64
C PHE A 145 -14.47 -2.83 8.33
N SER A 146 -14.88 -2.48 9.56
CA SER A 146 -15.97 -3.16 10.25
C SER A 146 -17.22 -2.30 10.33
N GLU A 147 -18.37 -2.88 9.99
CA GLU A 147 -19.66 -2.25 10.25
C GLU A 147 -20.05 -2.48 11.71
N LEU A 148 -19.96 -1.42 12.50
CA LEU A 148 -20.26 -1.44 13.93
C LEU A 148 -21.45 -0.53 14.23
N HIS A 149 -22.20 -0.87 15.28
CA HIS A 149 -23.23 0.00 15.85
C HIS A 149 -22.64 0.80 17.01
N TRP A 150 -22.54 2.12 16.87
CA TRP A 150 -22.07 2.99 17.94
C TRP A 150 -23.24 3.68 18.61
N GLY A 151 -23.65 3.23 19.80
CA GLY A 151 -24.63 3.88 20.68
C GLY A 151 -25.45 5.05 20.07
N LYS A 152 -24.97 6.30 20.26
CA LYS A 152 -25.66 7.53 19.81
C LYS A 152 -25.55 7.87 18.31
N PHE A 153 -24.56 7.33 17.60
CA PHE A 153 -24.28 7.64 16.19
C PHE A 153 -24.85 6.59 15.22
N GLY A 154 -25.32 5.45 15.73
CA GLY A 154 -25.93 4.41 14.92
C GLY A 154 -24.90 3.59 14.12
N PRO A 155 -25.30 3.00 12.99
CA PRO A 155 -24.40 2.25 12.12
C PRO A 155 -23.27 3.11 11.55
N THR A 156 -22.09 2.52 11.40
CA THR A 156 -20.86 3.16 10.90
C THR A 156 -21.08 3.71 9.49
N ILE A 157 -21.67 2.92 8.60
CA ILE A 157 -22.01 3.32 7.22
C ILE A 157 -22.91 4.56 7.21
N ASP A 158 -23.97 4.57 8.02
CA ASP A 158 -24.94 5.66 8.04
C ASP A 158 -24.33 6.96 8.58
N SER A 159 -23.44 6.85 9.57
CA SER A 159 -22.65 7.98 10.07
C SER A 159 -21.76 8.56 8.96
N ILE A 160 -20.96 7.73 8.27
CA ILE A 160 -20.09 8.20 7.19
C ILE A 160 -20.91 8.89 6.09
N LYS A 161 -22.03 8.29 5.66
CA LYS A 161 -22.92 8.88 4.64
C LYS A 161 -23.47 10.23 5.09
N SER A 162 -23.92 10.34 6.34
CA SER A 162 -24.53 11.55 6.89
C SER A 162 -23.53 12.71 6.99
N PHE A 163 -22.31 12.44 7.46
CA PHE A 163 -21.28 13.47 7.61
C PHE A 163 -20.65 13.87 6.26
N THR A 164 -20.35 12.89 5.40
CA THR A 164 -19.67 13.16 4.11
C THR A 164 -20.62 13.60 3.01
N GLY A 165 -21.92 13.32 3.14
CA GLY A 165 -22.93 13.57 2.11
C GLY A 165 -22.82 12.65 0.90
N LEU A 166 -22.13 11.49 1.01
CA LEU A 166 -22.02 10.49 -0.05
C LEU A 166 -23.17 9.46 0.10
N PRO A 167 -24.22 9.50 -0.74
CA PRO A 167 -25.43 8.73 -0.47
C PRO A 167 -25.33 7.25 -0.90
N TYR A 168 -24.40 6.90 -1.78
CA TYR A 168 -24.25 5.55 -2.30
C TYR A 168 -23.09 4.82 -1.61
N HIS A 169 -23.30 3.57 -1.20
CA HIS A 169 -22.25 2.71 -0.68
C HIS A 169 -22.36 1.27 -1.21
N PHE A 170 -21.24 0.57 -1.27
CA PHE A 170 -21.17 -0.86 -1.53
C PHE A 170 -20.19 -1.47 -0.56
N PHE A 171 -20.69 -2.25 0.38
CA PHE A 171 -19.88 -3.01 1.33
C PHE A 171 -19.68 -4.43 0.81
N SER A 172 -18.47 -4.97 0.93
CA SER A 172 -18.15 -6.30 0.40
C SER A 172 -18.72 -7.43 1.26
N GLU A 173 -18.98 -7.18 2.55
CA GLU A 173 -19.48 -8.15 3.55
C GLU A 173 -18.75 -9.50 3.45
N ALA A 174 -17.43 -9.45 3.40
CA ALA A 174 -16.61 -10.65 3.19
C ALA A 174 -16.56 -11.54 4.45
N ASP A 175 -16.80 -10.94 5.62
CA ASP A 175 -17.44 -11.59 6.77
C ASP A 175 -18.68 -10.78 7.20
N ALA A 176 -19.47 -11.32 8.12
CA ALA A 176 -20.76 -10.78 8.55
C ALA A 176 -20.77 -9.25 8.79
N ASN A 177 -19.69 -8.69 9.35
CA ASN A 177 -19.55 -7.25 9.57
C ASN A 177 -18.18 -6.71 9.15
N TYR A 178 -17.40 -7.41 8.31
CA TYR A 178 -16.02 -7.04 7.96
C TYR A 178 -15.76 -7.09 6.46
N GLY A 179 -14.95 -6.14 5.96
CA GLY A 179 -14.37 -6.21 4.62
C GLY A 179 -13.89 -4.87 4.10
N VAL A 180 -14.15 -4.63 2.82
CA VAL A 180 -13.83 -3.37 2.14
C VAL A 180 -15.12 -2.67 1.70
N ILE A 181 -15.09 -1.35 1.64
CA ILE A 181 -16.27 -0.55 1.28
C ILE A 181 -15.93 0.58 0.33
N ILE A 182 -16.83 0.84 -0.62
CA ILE A 182 -16.78 2.01 -1.51
C ILE A 182 -17.99 2.90 -1.22
N PHE A 183 -17.76 4.17 -0.90
CA PHE A 183 -18.78 5.22 -0.91
C PHE A 183 -18.63 6.10 -2.16
N SER A 184 -19.75 6.61 -2.66
CA SER A 184 -19.77 7.44 -3.87
C SER A 184 -20.83 8.54 -3.79
N ARG A 185 -20.50 9.69 -4.37
CA ARG A 185 -21.42 10.79 -4.65
C ARG A 185 -22.47 10.41 -5.69
N TRP A 186 -22.11 9.52 -6.61
CA TRP A 186 -22.89 9.14 -7.78
C TRP A 186 -23.33 7.67 -7.75
N PRO A 187 -24.45 7.31 -8.40
CA PRO A 187 -25.00 5.96 -8.34
C PRO A 187 -24.09 4.92 -8.98
N PHE A 188 -24.19 3.69 -8.47
CA PHE A 188 -23.55 2.51 -9.04
C PHE A 188 -24.43 1.91 -10.14
N LEU A 189 -23.83 1.67 -11.30
CA LEU A 189 -24.46 0.96 -12.43
C LEU A 189 -24.27 -0.56 -12.31
N ASN A 190 -23.11 -0.97 -11.83
CA ASN A 190 -22.75 -2.35 -11.61
C ASN A 190 -21.81 -2.43 -10.40
N ARG A 191 -21.81 -3.58 -9.71
CA ARG A 191 -20.96 -3.81 -8.55
C ARG A 191 -20.74 -5.30 -8.34
N GLN A 192 -19.53 -5.67 -7.95
CA GLN A 192 -19.18 -7.06 -7.67
C GLN A 192 -18.14 -7.12 -6.55
N SER A 193 -18.27 -8.13 -5.70
CA SER A 193 -17.27 -8.52 -4.72
C SER A 193 -16.82 -9.95 -5.05
N VAL A 194 -15.51 -10.16 -5.13
CA VAL A 194 -14.90 -11.47 -5.43
C VAL A 194 -14.00 -11.84 -4.25
N PRO A 195 -14.38 -12.81 -3.42
CA PRO A 195 -13.57 -13.22 -2.27
C PRO A 195 -12.28 -13.90 -2.75
N PHE A 196 -11.20 -13.74 -1.97
CA PHE A 196 -9.98 -14.50 -2.18
C PHE A 196 -10.14 -15.92 -1.63
N THR A 197 -10.32 -16.89 -2.52
CA THR A 197 -10.62 -18.29 -2.13
C THR A 197 -9.38 -19.12 -1.79
N ASN A 198 -8.18 -18.53 -1.85
CA ASN A 198 -6.92 -19.25 -1.65
C ASN A 198 -6.60 -19.53 -0.18
N ILE A 199 -7.33 -18.91 0.74
CA ILE A 199 -7.32 -19.19 2.18
C ILE A 199 -8.70 -18.84 2.76
N ASN A 200 -8.98 -19.31 3.97
CA ASN A 200 -10.18 -18.93 4.71
C ASN A 200 -10.07 -17.49 5.26
N LEU A 201 -9.83 -16.50 4.41
CA LEU A 201 -9.86 -15.08 4.78
C LEU A 201 -11.11 -14.38 4.25
N THR A 202 -11.42 -13.30 4.94
CA THR A 202 -12.54 -12.38 4.70
C THR A 202 -12.10 -11.22 3.84
N GLU A 203 -11.09 -11.43 2.99
CA GLU A 203 -10.57 -10.42 2.08
C GLU A 203 -11.11 -10.64 0.68
N SER A 204 -11.36 -9.54 -0.05
CA SER A 204 -11.97 -9.60 -1.37
C SER A 204 -11.44 -8.50 -2.30
N LEU A 205 -11.58 -8.75 -3.60
CA LEU A 205 -11.54 -7.69 -4.60
C LEU A 205 -12.96 -7.18 -4.82
N GLN A 206 -13.20 -5.92 -4.49
CA GLN A 206 -14.46 -5.25 -4.73
C GLN A 206 -14.32 -4.28 -5.92
N TYR A 207 -15.35 -4.16 -6.75
CA TYR A 207 -15.46 -3.03 -7.67
C TYR A 207 -16.88 -2.51 -7.81
N ALA A 208 -16.98 -1.23 -8.17
CA ALA A 208 -18.23 -0.59 -8.57
C ALA A 208 -18.02 0.28 -9.82
N ASP A 209 -18.94 0.19 -10.77
CA ASP A 209 -19.04 1.06 -11.94
C ASP A 209 -19.88 2.28 -11.55
N ILE A 210 -19.25 3.45 -11.47
CA ILE A 210 -19.84 4.70 -10.95
C ILE A 210 -20.19 5.61 -12.13
N GLN A 211 -21.45 6.06 -12.21
CA GLN A 211 -21.90 7.02 -13.22
C GLN A 211 -21.46 8.44 -12.84
N THR A 212 -20.21 8.80 -13.13
CA THR A 212 -19.72 10.17 -12.91
C THR A 212 -20.36 11.15 -13.92
N PRO A 213 -20.25 12.48 -13.73
CA PRO A 213 -20.88 13.45 -14.62
C PRO A 213 -20.40 13.37 -16.08
N ASN A 214 -19.14 12.95 -16.29
CA ASN A 214 -18.53 12.93 -17.62
C ASN A 214 -18.60 11.55 -18.27
N GLN A 215 -18.32 10.48 -17.52
CA GLN A 215 -18.36 9.10 -18.03
C GLN A 215 -18.43 8.07 -16.90
N VAL A 216 -18.59 6.79 -17.25
CA VAL A 216 -18.55 5.71 -16.26
C VAL A 216 -17.11 5.45 -15.82
N LEU A 217 -16.84 5.49 -14.52
CA LEU A 217 -15.56 5.14 -13.91
C LEU A 217 -15.73 3.86 -13.11
N ARG A 218 -14.89 2.85 -13.36
CA ARG A 218 -14.80 1.69 -12.48
C ARG A 218 -13.85 2.00 -11.32
N VAL A 219 -14.31 1.77 -10.09
CA VAL A 219 -13.47 1.87 -8.90
C VAL A 219 -13.31 0.49 -8.31
N TYR A 220 -12.07 0.02 -8.23
CA TYR A 220 -11.69 -1.16 -7.49
C TYR A 220 -11.18 -0.78 -6.11
N ASN A 221 -11.55 -1.59 -5.12
CA ASN A 221 -11.06 -1.51 -3.75
C ASN A 221 -10.69 -2.91 -3.26
N THR A 222 -9.54 -3.06 -2.62
CA THR A 222 -9.12 -4.35 -2.04
C THR A 222 -8.14 -4.16 -0.89
N HIS A 223 -8.01 -5.20 -0.09
CA HIS A 223 -7.01 -5.34 0.95
C HIS A 223 -6.40 -6.73 0.78
N LEU A 224 -5.11 -6.79 0.47
CA LEU A 224 -4.43 -8.08 0.43
C LEU A 224 -4.23 -8.57 1.87
N ALA A 225 -4.25 -9.90 2.03
CA ALA A 225 -4.29 -10.55 3.33
C ALA A 225 -3.33 -9.94 4.39
N SER A 226 -3.85 -9.52 5.53
CA SER A 226 -3.00 -9.02 6.62
C SER A 226 -2.01 -10.08 7.10
N MET A 227 -0.75 -9.68 7.24
CA MET A 227 0.34 -10.56 7.70
C MET A 227 0.30 -10.81 9.23
N ASN A 228 -0.48 -10.01 9.97
CA ASN A 228 -0.68 -10.11 11.42
C ASN A 228 0.64 -10.12 12.23
N ILE A 229 1.72 -9.50 11.75
CA ILE A 229 3.10 -9.63 12.29
C ILE A 229 3.20 -9.17 13.77
N HIS A 230 2.27 -8.31 14.21
CA HIS A 230 2.17 -7.79 15.57
C HIS A 230 1.39 -8.68 16.53
N VAL A 231 0.72 -9.73 16.04
CA VAL A 231 0.13 -10.76 16.90
C VAL A 231 1.28 -11.55 17.53
N GLU A 232 1.65 -11.17 18.75
CA GLU A 232 2.40 -12.04 19.66
C GLU A 232 1.63 -13.34 19.81
N VAL A 233 2.33 -14.48 19.90
CA VAL A 233 1.68 -15.78 20.10
C VAL A 233 0.97 -15.73 21.45
N MET A 234 -0.29 -15.31 21.46
CA MET A 234 -1.10 -15.26 22.66
C MET A 234 -1.46 -16.71 23.03
N GLU A 235 -1.49 -17.02 24.32
CA GLU A 235 -2.05 -18.28 24.82
C GLU A 235 -3.43 -18.55 24.18
N GLU A 236 -3.74 -19.82 23.92
CA GLU A 236 -4.97 -20.28 23.22
C GLU A 236 -6.27 -19.61 23.72
N THR A 237 -6.27 -19.17 24.97
CA THR A 237 -7.38 -18.48 25.65
C THR A 237 -7.71 -17.10 25.08
N HIS A 238 -6.74 -16.34 24.54
CA HIS A 238 -6.98 -15.03 23.92
C HIS A 238 -7.30 -15.12 22.42
N VAL A 239 -6.85 -16.19 21.75
CA VAL A 239 -7.12 -16.39 20.31
C VAL A 239 -8.61 -16.64 20.04
N ASN A 240 -9.36 -17.16 21.02
CA ASN A 240 -10.81 -17.32 20.92
C ASN A 240 -11.62 -16.01 21.03
N GLN A 241 -11.02 -14.91 21.50
CA GLN A 241 -11.70 -13.61 21.58
C GLN A 241 -11.62 -12.83 20.26
N LEU A 242 -10.65 -13.15 19.41
CA LEU A 242 -10.47 -12.57 18.08
C LEU A 242 -11.16 -13.48 17.06
N LYS A 243 -12.50 -13.39 16.95
CA LYS A 243 -13.31 -14.17 16.00
C LYS A 243 -12.78 -14.09 14.54
N PHE A 244 -12.07 -13.02 14.19
CA PHE A 244 -11.45 -12.80 12.87
C PHE A 244 -10.15 -13.62 12.63
N LEU A 245 -9.49 -14.13 13.68
CA LEU A 245 -8.24 -14.92 13.58
C LEU A 245 -8.47 -16.43 13.57
N ASP A 246 -9.72 -16.87 13.78
CA ASP A 246 -10.06 -18.29 13.95
C ASP A 246 -9.67 -19.16 12.73
N ARG A 247 -9.60 -18.54 11.55
CA ARG A 247 -9.49 -19.26 10.28
C ARG A 247 -8.05 -19.54 9.80
N ASN A 248 -7.04 -18.94 10.44
CA ASN A 248 -5.60 -19.16 10.15
C ASN A 248 -4.77 -19.47 11.41
N LYS A 249 -5.42 -19.93 12.50
CA LYS A 249 -4.76 -20.20 13.79
C LYS A 249 -3.46 -20.98 13.61
N GLU A 250 -3.42 -22.03 12.78
CA GLU A 250 -2.22 -22.88 12.64
C GLU A 250 -0.97 -22.11 12.17
N ILE A 251 -1.12 -21.17 11.24
CA ILE A 251 -0.01 -20.36 10.70
C ILE A 251 0.34 -19.24 11.66
N LEU A 252 -0.67 -18.59 12.24
CA LEU A 252 -0.50 -17.49 13.20
C LEU A 252 0.13 -17.96 14.52
N MET A 253 -0.08 -19.22 14.90
CA MET A 253 0.51 -19.87 16.08
C MET A 253 1.99 -20.26 15.86
N LYS A 254 2.53 -20.16 14.64
CA LYS A 254 3.96 -20.37 14.41
C LYS A 254 4.75 -19.19 15.00
N LYS A 255 5.67 -19.48 15.91
CA LYS A 255 6.54 -18.47 16.55
C LYS A 255 7.51 -17.79 15.56
N ASP A 256 7.82 -18.45 14.45
CA ASP A 256 8.75 -17.93 13.44
C ASP A 256 8.06 -16.86 12.57
N LYS A 257 8.43 -15.58 12.81
CA LYS A 257 7.93 -14.44 12.04
C LYS A 257 8.39 -14.48 10.58
N LEU A 258 9.60 -14.97 10.28
CA LEU A 258 10.09 -15.08 8.90
C LEU A 258 9.29 -16.13 8.12
N TYR A 259 8.96 -17.26 8.77
CA TYR A 259 8.08 -18.27 8.18
C TYR A 259 6.70 -17.69 7.85
N ARG A 260 6.10 -16.94 8.79
CA ARG A 260 4.81 -16.28 8.59
C ARG A 260 4.87 -15.29 7.44
N MET A 261 5.90 -14.44 7.40
CA MET A 261 6.05 -13.46 6.32
C MET A 261 6.24 -14.14 4.95
N ALA A 262 7.06 -15.20 4.86
CA ALA A 262 7.23 -15.97 3.63
C ALA A 262 5.95 -16.68 3.16
N PHE A 263 5.08 -17.09 4.10
CA PHE A 263 3.76 -17.61 3.77
C PHE A 263 2.88 -16.52 3.13
N PHE A 264 2.74 -15.36 3.80
CA PHE A 264 1.90 -14.27 3.32
C PHE A 264 2.42 -13.66 2.02
N ASP A 265 3.74 -13.54 1.82
CA ASP A 265 4.29 -13.05 0.56
C ASP A 265 3.86 -13.93 -0.63
N ARG A 266 3.87 -15.26 -0.47
CA ARG A 266 3.43 -16.20 -1.53
C ARG A 266 1.94 -16.11 -1.78
N LEU A 267 1.18 -15.93 -0.72
CA LEU A 267 -0.27 -15.74 -0.79
C LEU A 267 -0.62 -14.44 -1.53
N HIS A 268 0.07 -13.33 -1.23
CA HIS A 268 -0.12 -12.05 -1.91
C HIS A 268 0.17 -12.15 -3.40
N VAL A 269 1.12 -12.98 -3.83
CA VAL A 269 1.34 -13.25 -5.27
C VAL A 269 0.08 -13.82 -5.93
N GLN A 270 -0.55 -14.82 -5.31
CA GLN A 270 -1.76 -15.44 -5.85
C GLN A 270 -2.93 -14.44 -5.90
N GLN A 271 -3.12 -13.65 -4.83
CA GLN A 271 -4.15 -12.61 -4.79
C GLN A 271 -3.88 -11.53 -5.84
N ALA A 272 -2.62 -11.09 -5.99
CA ALA A 272 -2.21 -10.12 -6.99
C ALA A 272 -2.46 -10.62 -8.42
N GLN A 273 -2.25 -11.90 -8.70
CA GLN A 273 -2.59 -12.51 -9.99
C GLN A 273 -4.10 -12.54 -10.25
N MET A 274 -4.92 -12.80 -9.22
CA MET A 274 -6.38 -12.71 -9.33
C MET A 274 -6.82 -11.27 -9.63
N VAL A 275 -6.29 -10.30 -8.87
CA VAL A 275 -6.57 -8.88 -9.07
C VAL A 275 -6.13 -8.43 -10.46
N LYS A 276 -4.90 -8.75 -10.88
CA LYS A 276 -4.36 -8.33 -12.18
C LYS A 276 -5.20 -8.82 -13.35
N ARG A 277 -5.72 -10.05 -13.30
CA ARG A 277 -6.65 -10.57 -14.31
C ARG A 277 -7.91 -9.72 -14.41
N SER A 278 -8.48 -9.29 -13.28
CA SER A 278 -9.64 -8.40 -13.28
C SER A 278 -9.30 -7.02 -13.86
N LEU A 279 -8.17 -6.42 -13.44
CA LEU A 279 -7.71 -5.12 -13.95
C LEU A 279 -7.47 -5.16 -15.46
N ASP A 280 -6.83 -6.21 -15.97
CA ASP A 280 -6.52 -6.36 -17.41
C ASP A 280 -7.76 -6.64 -18.27
N SER A 281 -8.81 -7.23 -17.69
CA SER A 281 -10.09 -7.45 -18.36
C SER A 281 -10.99 -6.21 -18.41
N ALA A 282 -10.66 -5.17 -17.63
CA ALA A 282 -11.48 -3.97 -17.50
C ALA A 282 -11.47 -3.17 -18.81
N LYS A 283 -12.67 -2.90 -19.35
CA LYS A 283 -12.85 -2.08 -20.56
C LYS A 283 -13.13 -0.61 -20.25
N LEU A 284 -13.49 -0.31 -19.00
CA LEU A 284 -13.78 1.04 -18.54
C LEU A 284 -12.50 1.70 -18.00
N PRO A 285 -12.41 3.04 -18.07
CA PRO A 285 -11.52 3.81 -17.21
C PRO A 285 -11.62 3.32 -15.77
N PHE A 286 -10.49 3.09 -15.10
CA PHE A 286 -10.54 2.61 -13.72
C PHE A 286 -9.48 3.19 -12.79
N VAL A 287 -9.88 3.29 -11.53
CA VAL A 287 -9.00 3.50 -10.39
C VAL A 287 -9.01 2.26 -9.52
N PHE A 288 -7.83 1.82 -9.10
CA PHE A 288 -7.61 0.72 -8.18
C PHE A 288 -6.95 1.27 -6.92
N THR A 289 -7.69 1.21 -5.82
CA THR A 289 -7.20 1.56 -4.49
C THR A 289 -6.96 0.28 -3.70
N ALA A 290 -5.85 0.21 -2.97
CA ALA A 290 -5.59 -0.95 -2.14
C ALA A 290 -4.61 -0.67 -1.02
N ASP A 291 -4.76 -1.40 0.07
CA ASP A 291 -3.64 -1.80 0.90
C ASP A 291 -3.11 -3.14 0.37
N LEU A 292 -1.89 -3.13 -0.16
CA LEU A 292 -1.27 -4.30 -0.76
C LEU A 292 -0.54 -5.17 0.27
N ASN A 293 -0.28 -4.68 1.48
CA ASN A 293 0.68 -5.30 2.40
C ASN A 293 2.04 -5.61 1.77
N ALA A 294 2.39 -4.92 0.67
CA ALA A 294 3.58 -5.18 -0.15
C ALA A 294 4.21 -3.86 -0.62
N VAL A 295 5.54 -3.80 -0.60
CA VAL A 295 6.30 -2.57 -0.90
C VAL A 295 6.53 -2.35 -2.39
N PRO A 296 6.86 -1.13 -2.86
CA PRO A 296 6.95 -0.85 -4.29
C PRO A 296 8.11 -1.55 -5.00
N SER A 297 9.15 -1.95 -4.27
CA SER A 297 10.25 -2.78 -4.76
C SER A 297 9.90 -4.27 -4.89
N SER A 298 8.74 -4.72 -4.40
CA SER A 298 8.35 -6.14 -4.40
C SER A 298 7.77 -6.61 -5.74
N PHE A 299 7.85 -7.92 -6.00
CA PHE A 299 7.19 -8.57 -7.13
C PHE A 299 5.68 -8.28 -7.19
N VAL A 300 4.98 -8.32 -6.05
CA VAL A 300 3.52 -8.12 -5.96
C VAL A 300 3.11 -6.75 -6.51
N TYR A 301 3.75 -5.68 -6.03
CA TYR A 301 3.49 -4.34 -6.54
C TYR A 301 3.82 -4.23 -8.03
N GLN A 302 4.95 -4.78 -8.47
CA GLN A 302 5.40 -4.69 -9.86
C GLN A 302 4.46 -5.45 -10.80
N HIS A 303 3.94 -6.59 -10.37
CA HIS A 303 2.94 -7.35 -11.09
C HIS A 303 1.64 -6.55 -11.27
N LEU A 304 1.15 -5.91 -10.20
CA LEU A 304 -0.11 -5.14 -10.21
C LEU A 304 0.02 -3.82 -10.98
N SER A 305 1.09 -3.08 -10.76
CA SER A 305 1.32 -1.76 -11.39
C SER A 305 1.72 -1.84 -12.87
N LYS A 306 2.10 -3.03 -13.37
CA LYS A 306 2.51 -3.21 -14.76
C LYS A 306 1.40 -2.78 -15.73
N GLY A 307 1.68 -1.73 -16.49
CA GLY A 307 0.77 -1.16 -17.48
C GLY A 307 -0.16 -0.07 -16.94
N LEU A 308 -0.07 0.25 -15.65
CA LEU A 308 -0.89 1.26 -14.97
C LEU A 308 -0.06 2.49 -14.61
N ASN A 309 -0.74 3.55 -14.20
CA ASN A 309 -0.11 4.72 -13.59
C ASN A 309 -0.26 4.63 -12.06
N ASP A 310 0.85 4.70 -11.33
CA ASP A 310 0.80 4.94 -9.89
C ASP A 310 0.64 6.45 -9.64
N ALA A 311 -0.45 6.86 -8.99
CA ALA A 311 -0.76 8.26 -8.72
C ALA A 311 0.31 8.96 -7.88
N PHE A 312 0.91 8.27 -6.90
CA PHE A 312 2.02 8.79 -6.10
C PHE A 312 3.26 9.01 -6.96
N LEU A 313 3.62 8.07 -7.82
CA LEU A 313 4.79 8.26 -8.71
C LEU A 313 4.57 9.37 -9.74
N LYS A 314 3.32 9.69 -10.10
CA LYS A 314 2.98 10.77 -11.06
C LYS A 314 2.98 12.18 -10.47
N GLN A 315 2.64 12.35 -9.19
CA GLN A 315 2.45 13.68 -8.60
C GLN A 315 3.06 13.86 -7.20
N GLY A 316 3.61 12.80 -6.61
CA GLY A 316 4.22 12.81 -5.29
C GLY A 316 5.72 13.11 -5.31
N PHE A 317 6.27 13.25 -4.12
CA PHE A 317 7.70 13.43 -3.88
C PHE A 317 8.19 12.53 -2.75
N GLY A 318 9.39 11.97 -2.90
CA GLY A 318 10.01 11.15 -1.87
C GLY A 318 9.53 9.70 -1.87
N PHE A 319 9.56 9.06 -0.70
CA PHE A 319 9.20 7.64 -0.52
C PHE A 319 7.70 7.37 -0.39
N GLY A 320 6.90 8.41 -0.10
CA GLY A 320 5.44 8.30 -0.06
C GLY A 320 4.89 7.42 1.04
N ARG A 321 5.42 7.52 2.26
CA ARG A 321 5.01 6.73 3.43
C ARG A 321 3.48 6.72 3.59
N THR A 322 2.92 5.53 3.74
CA THR A 322 1.50 5.31 4.04
C THR A 322 1.29 4.45 5.29
N TYR A 323 2.28 3.66 5.70
CA TYR A 323 2.21 2.90 6.96
C TYR A 323 2.98 3.63 8.07
N ASP A 324 2.27 4.01 9.13
CA ASP A 324 2.81 4.85 10.19
C ASP A 324 3.47 4.06 11.33
N SER A 325 3.10 2.79 11.55
CA SER A 325 3.57 2.07 12.75
C SER A 325 5.00 1.51 12.65
N LEU A 326 5.53 1.23 11.45
CA LEU A 326 6.78 0.47 11.31
C LEU A 326 7.99 1.26 10.77
N SER A 327 7.85 2.05 9.71
CA SER A 327 9.00 2.71 9.06
C SER A 327 8.62 4.01 8.35
N PRO A 328 9.50 5.04 8.38
CA PRO A 328 9.25 6.32 7.73
C PRO A 328 9.26 6.27 6.19
N THR A 329 9.64 5.14 5.59
CA THR A 329 9.72 4.95 4.13
C THR A 329 8.68 3.96 3.59
N LEU A 330 7.86 3.37 4.48
CA LEU A 330 6.99 2.26 4.11
C LEU A 330 5.72 2.73 3.43
N ARG A 331 5.59 2.38 2.15
CA ARG A 331 4.42 2.62 1.29
C ARG A 331 3.85 1.28 0.87
N ILE A 332 2.69 0.93 1.39
CA ILE A 332 1.97 -0.32 1.08
C ILE A 332 0.56 -0.06 0.56
N ASP A 333 0.05 1.16 0.75
CA ASP A 333 -1.19 1.64 0.20
C ASP A 333 -0.94 2.31 -1.16
N VAL A 334 -1.80 2.04 -2.13
CA VAL A 334 -1.64 2.51 -3.51
C VAL A 334 -2.93 3.05 -4.09
N VAL A 335 -2.79 3.99 -5.03
CA VAL A 335 -3.83 4.40 -5.97
C VAL A 335 -3.24 4.24 -7.37
N LEU A 336 -3.63 3.16 -8.04
CA LEU A 336 -3.24 2.87 -9.42
C LEU A 336 -4.38 3.24 -10.37
N THR A 337 -4.06 3.74 -11.56
CA THR A 337 -5.08 4.12 -12.54
C THR A 337 -4.76 3.56 -13.92
N SER A 338 -5.82 3.35 -14.72
CA SER A 338 -5.66 3.07 -16.14
C SER A 338 -5.03 4.27 -16.88
N LYS A 339 -4.47 4.04 -18.09
CA LYS A 339 -3.62 5.03 -18.79
C LYS A 339 -4.37 6.29 -19.25
N ASP A 340 -5.67 6.17 -19.42
CA ASP A 340 -6.65 7.19 -19.78
C ASP A 340 -7.00 8.12 -18.60
N ILE A 341 -6.54 7.83 -17.39
CA ILE A 341 -6.72 8.71 -16.23
C ILE A 341 -5.44 9.50 -15.95
N SER A 342 -5.59 10.81 -15.74
CA SER A 342 -4.51 11.71 -15.32
C SER A 342 -4.64 12.03 -13.83
N THR A 343 -3.57 11.77 -13.06
CA THR A 343 -3.45 12.25 -11.69
C THR A 343 -3.10 13.74 -11.70
N LYS A 344 -3.91 14.56 -11.03
CA LYS A 344 -3.72 16.02 -10.92
C LYS A 344 -2.93 16.40 -9.68
N GLN A 345 -3.25 15.81 -8.54
CA GLN A 345 -2.53 15.98 -7.30
C GLN A 345 -2.78 14.79 -6.38
N ILE A 346 -1.87 14.58 -5.45
CA ILE A 346 -1.96 13.55 -4.42
C ILE A 346 -1.38 14.10 -3.12
N LYS A 347 -1.99 13.76 -1.99
CA LYS A 347 -1.40 13.97 -0.67
C LYS A 347 -1.70 12.80 0.25
N THR A 348 -0.81 12.63 1.23
CA THR A 348 -0.96 11.65 2.31
C THR A 348 -0.90 12.39 3.65
N PRO A 349 -2.03 12.90 4.17
CA PRO A 349 -2.04 13.65 5.42
C PRO A 349 -1.57 12.80 6.59
N ARG A 350 -0.81 13.40 7.51
CA ARG A 350 -0.32 12.76 8.73
C ARG A 350 -1.35 12.87 9.84
N ILE A 351 -2.39 12.05 9.75
CA ILE A 351 -3.41 11.87 10.78
C ILE A 351 -3.17 10.49 11.43
N HIS A 352 -3.18 10.43 12.76
CA HIS A 352 -2.78 9.24 13.54
C HIS A 352 -3.99 8.46 14.08
N GLU A 353 -5.12 8.55 13.38
CA GLU A 353 -6.35 7.81 13.71
C GLU A 353 -6.40 6.40 13.08
N SER A 354 -5.32 5.95 12.45
CA SER A 354 -5.10 4.59 11.98
C SER A 354 -3.58 4.36 11.94
N ASP A 355 -3.13 3.10 11.94
CA ASP A 355 -1.73 2.77 11.66
C ASP A 355 -1.38 2.96 10.17
N HIS A 356 -2.38 3.25 9.34
CA HIS A 356 -2.23 3.73 7.96
C HIS A 356 -2.60 5.21 7.83
N LEU A 357 -1.91 5.90 6.94
CA LEU A 357 -2.21 7.28 6.53
C LEU A 357 -3.15 7.27 5.31
N PRO A 358 -4.19 8.12 5.28
CA PRO A 358 -5.10 8.22 4.14
C PRO A 358 -4.41 8.79 2.91
N ILE A 359 -4.74 8.26 1.72
CA ILE A 359 -4.30 8.80 0.43
C ILE A 359 -5.47 9.57 -0.19
N ILE A 360 -5.24 10.83 -0.52
CA ILE A 360 -6.21 11.68 -1.22
C ILE A 360 -5.65 12.00 -2.58
N THR A 361 -6.37 11.56 -3.62
CA THR A 361 -5.94 11.70 -5.01
C THR A 361 -7.02 12.41 -5.81
N ASP A 362 -6.61 13.46 -6.51
CA ASP A 362 -7.45 14.11 -7.51
C ASP A 362 -7.10 13.54 -8.89
N ILE A 363 -8.09 12.93 -9.53
CA ILE A 363 -7.99 12.33 -10.85
C ILE A 363 -8.84 13.09 -11.85
N TYR A 364 -8.41 13.06 -13.11
CA TYR A 364 -9.15 13.56 -14.24
C TYR A 364 -9.26 12.48 -15.29
N LEU A 365 -10.49 12.18 -15.67
CA LEU A 365 -10.83 11.28 -16.76
C LEU A 365 -10.59 12.01 -18.08
N LYS A 366 -9.65 11.53 -18.90
CA LYS A 366 -9.45 12.11 -20.24
C LYS A 366 -10.71 11.86 -21.07
N PRO A 367 -11.15 12.85 -21.87
CA PRO A 367 -12.29 12.71 -22.77
C PRO A 367 -12.05 11.66 -23.87
#